data_AF-C8NB91-F1
#
_entry.id   AF-C8NB91-F1
#
_cell.length_a   1.000
_cell.length_b   1.000
_cell.length_c   1.000
_cell.angle_alpha   90.00
_cell.angle_beta   90.00
_cell.angle_gamma   90.00
#
_symmetry.space_group_name_H-M   'P 1'
#
loop_
_entity.id
_entity.type
_entity.pdbx_description
1 polymer ?
#
loop_
_entity_poly.entity_id
_entity_poly.type
_entity_poly.pdbx_seq_one_letter_code
_entity_poly.pdbx_strand_id
1 'polypeptide(L)'
;MSFWENAVASADGMTEDDFEQAASRLITEQVLYAADYRSKVAYALIRDFEREFRRALEPLGYRLHINGQLRYACAIPRHSRNAVASVKQTLLALVLRQSHTAKRAAMRTVGSPRYQP
;
A
#
# COMPACT_ATOMS: atom_id res chain seq x y z
N MET A 1 -3.67 -16.16 24.54
CA MET A 1 -4.21 -16.15 23.18
C MET A 1 -3.47 -15.09 22.40
N SER A 2 -2.94 -15.47 21.24
CA SER A 2 -2.26 -14.55 20.34
C SER A 2 -3.30 -13.62 19.70
N PHE A 3 -2.91 -12.39 19.35
CA PHE A 3 -3.80 -11.47 18.64
C PHE A 3 -4.20 -12.00 17.25
N TRP A 4 -3.29 -12.72 16.58
CA TRP A 4 -3.45 -13.20 15.20
C TRP A 4 -4.04 -14.61 15.11
N GLU A 5 -4.32 -15.27 16.23
CA GLU A 5 -4.73 -16.68 16.32
C GLU A 5 -5.88 -17.03 15.36
N ASN A 6 -6.92 -16.18 15.29
CA ASN A 6 -8.05 -16.38 14.38
C ASN A 6 -7.70 -16.16 12.90
N ALA A 7 -6.78 -15.24 12.61
CA ALA A 7 -6.32 -14.93 11.26
C ALA A 7 -5.46 -16.08 10.72
N VAL A 8 -4.52 -16.56 11.55
CA VAL A 8 -3.65 -17.71 11.27
C VAL A 8 -4.46 -18.98 11.07
N ALA A 9 -5.46 -19.24 11.91
CA ALA A 9 -6.34 -20.41 11.75
C ALA A 9 -7.12 -20.41 10.42
N SER A 10 -7.34 -19.23 9.83
CA SER A 10 -8.04 -19.07 8.55
C SER A 10 -7.10 -18.94 7.36
N ALA A 11 -5.79 -18.76 7.61
CA ALA A 11 -4.79 -18.55 6.58
C ALA A 11 -4.11 -19.87 6.24
N ASP A 12 -4.18 -20.27 4.96
CA ASP A 12 -3.52 -21.49 4.51
C ASP A 12 -2.00 -21.30 4.46
N GLY A 13 -1.28 -22.02 5.33
CA GLY A 13 0.18 -22.05 5.36
C GLY A 13 0.89 -20.78 5.84
N MET A 14 0.17 -19.79 6.36
CA MET A 14 0.77 -18.57 6.95
C MET A 14 0.90 -18.71 8.46
N THR A 15 1.99 -18.19 9.00
CA THR A 15 2.28 -18.19 10.43
C THR A 15 1.98 -16.83 11.06
N GLU A 16 1.92 -16.78 12.39
CA GLU A 16 1.78 -15.51 13.12
C GLU A 16 2.90 -14.52 12.77
N ASP A 17 4.14 -15.00 12.61
CA ASP A 17 5.30 -14.20 12.25
C ASP A 17 5.12 -13.50 10.89
N ASP A 18 4.44 -14.15 9.92
CA ASP A 18 4.13 -13.53 8.62
C ASP A 18 3.20 -12.32 8.77
N PHE A 19 2.22 -12.40 9.68
CA PHE A 19 1.31 -11.29 9.97
C PHE A 19 2.03 -10.14 10.68
N GLU A 20 2.87 -10.44 11.66
CA GLU A 20 3.66 -9.46 12.39
C GLU A 20 4.67 -8.75 11.47
N GLN A 21 5.37 -9.51 10.63
CA GLN A 21 6.27 -8.96 9.62
C GLN A 21 5.53 -8.06 8.63
N ALA A 22 4.37 -8.49 8.12
CA ALA A 22 3.57 -7.68 7.21
C ALA A 22 3.08 -6.37 7.87
N ALA A 23 2.67 -6.41 9.13
CA ALA A 23 2.25 -5.23 9.89
C ALA A 23 3.42 -4.26 10.11
N SER A 24 4.57 -4.80 10.55
CA SER A 24 5.80 -4.04 10.76
C SER A 24 6.28 -3.36 9.47
N ARG A 25 6.27 -4.09 8.35
CA ARG A 25 6.61 -3.55 7.03
C ARG A 25 5.64 -2.46 6.59
N LEU A 26 4.34 -2.64 6.81
CA LEU A 26 3.37 -1.62 6.44
C LEU A 26 3.56 -0.32 7.23
N ILE A 27 3.89 -0.40 8.51
CA ILE A 27 4.16 0.78 9.36
C ILE A 27 5.45 1.49 8.95
N THR A 28 6.50 0.73 8.64
CA THR A 28 7.84 1.26 8.34
C THR A 28 7.96 1.78 6.91
N GLU A 29 7.51 1.00 5.93
CA GLU A 29 7.56 1.36 4.51
C GLU A 29 6.40 2.28 4.10
N GLN A 30 5.35 2.38 4.92
CA GLN A 30 4.14 3.20 4.77
C GLN A 30 3.26 2.89 3.56
N VAL A 31 3.81 2.40 2.43
CA VAL A 31 3.08 2.03 1.23
C VAL A 31 3.64 0.74 0.63
N LEU A 32 2.81 -0.29 0.54
CA LEU A 32 3.13 -1.58 -0.07
C LEU A 32 2.37 -1.76 -1.39
N TYR A 33 3.10 -1.96 -2.49
CA TYR A 33 2.53 -2.17 -3.81
C TYR A 33 2.52 -3.66 -4.19
N ALA A 34 1.41 -4.14 -4.76
CA ALA A 34 1.32 -5.51 -5.29
C ALA A 34 2.28 -5.78 -6.46
N ALA A 35 2.66 -4.72 -7.18
CA ALA A 35 3.58 -4.81 -8.32
C ALA A 35 5.04 -4.96 -7.91
N ASP A 36 5.39 -4.59 -6.67
CA ASP A 36 6.73 -4.80 -6.14
C ASP A 36 6.86 -6.24 -5.65
N TYR A 37 7.86 -6.95 -6.17
CA TYR A 37 8.12 -8.36 -5.86
C TYR A 37 8.27 -8.59 -4.35
N ARG A 38 8.99 -7.69 -3.66
CA ARG A 38 9.23 -7.81 -2.21
C ARG A 38 7.96 -7.58 -1.41
N SER A 39 7.04 -6.77 -1.91
CA SER A 39 5.84 -6.35 -1.19
C SER A 39 4.59 -7.15 -1.56
N LYS A 40 4.65 -7.98 -2.60
CA LYS A 40 3.52 -8.74 -3.13
C LYS A 40 2.84 -9.64 -2.10
N VAL A 41 3.62 -10.40 -1.33
CA VAL A 41 3.09 -11.34 -0.32
C VAL A 41 2.43 -10.57 0.83
N ALA A 42 3.12 -9.58 1.39
CA ALA A 42 2.58 -8.73 2.45
C ALA A 42 1.30 -8.00 2.00
N TYR A 43 1.29 -7.45 0.78
CA TYR A 43 0.09 -6.82 0.22
C TYR A 43 -1.09 -7.80 0.10
N ALA A 44 -0.85 -9.03 -0.38
CA ALA A 44 -1.90 -10.04 -0.49
C ALA A 44 -2.46 -10.39 0.89
N LEU A 45 -1.59 -10.61 1.86
CA LEU A 45 -1.98 -10.91 3.25
C LEU A 45 -2.81 -9.78 3.86
N ILE A 46 -2.39 -8.52 3.69
CA ILE A 46 -3.10 -7.34 4.19
C ILE A 46 -4.46 -7.17 3.52
N ARG A 47 -4.55 -7.44 2.21
CA ARG A 47 -5.81 -7.39 1.46
C ARG A 47 -6.78 -8.46 1.93
N ASP A 48 -6.29 -9.69 2.13
CA ASP A 48 -7.14 -10.85 2.43
C ASP A 48 -7.61 -10.84 3.90
N PHE A 49 -6.82 -10.24 4.81
CA PHE A 49 -7.11 -10.11 6.24
C PHE A 49 -7.27 -8.66 6.69
N GLU A 50 -7.91 -7.82 5.86
CA GLU A 50 -8.01 -6.36 6.09
C GLU A 50 -8.53 -6.02 7.49
N ARG A 51 -9.54 -6.76 7.98
CA ARG A 51 -10.21 -6.48 9.24
C ARG A 51 -9.26 -6.67 10.43
N GLU A 52 -8.46 -7.72 10.38
CA GLU A 52 -7.49 -8.10 11.40
C GLU A 52 -6.35 -7.07 11.44
N PHE A 53 -5.82 -6.69 10.28
CA PHE A 53 -4.83 -5.61 10.19
C PHE A 53 -5.37 -4.26 10.66
N ARG A 54 -6.63 -3.93 10.34
CA ARG A 54 -7.27 -2.69 10.83
C ARG A 54 -7.33 -2.68 12.35
N ARG A 55 -7.72 -3.80 12.97
CA ARG A 55 -7.75 -3.96 14.44
C ARG A 55 -6.37 -3.89 15.07
N ALA A 56 -5.33 -4.43 14.43
CA ALA A 56 -3.96 -4.39 14.93
C ALA A 56 -3.36 -2.98 14.91
N LEU A 57 -3.66 -2.22 13.85
CA LEU A 57 -3.07 -0.90 13.61
C LEU A 57 -3.78 0.23 14.35
N GLU A 58 -5.05 0.04 14.70
CA GLU A 58 -5.87 1.07 15.36
C GLU A 58 -5.29 1.52 16.72
N PRO A 59 -4.88 0.60 17.64
CA PRO A 59 -4.23 0.98 18.90
C PRO A 59 -2.90 1.70 18.72
N LEU A 60 -2.18 1.41 17.62
CA LEU A 60 -0.92 2.06 17.26
C LEU A 60 -1.14 3.46 16.65
N GLY A 61 -2.40 3.87 16.48
CA GLY A 61 -2.75 5.18 15.93
C GLY A 61 -2.60 5.26 14.41
N TYR A 62 -2.62 4.13 13.70
CA TYR A 62 -2.59 4.09 12.23
C TYR A 62 -3.97 3.72 11.66
N ARG A 63 -4.28 4.30 10.50
CA ARG A 63 -5.45 3.95 9.69
C ARG A 63 -4.97 3.17 8.46
N LEU A 64 -5.46 1.94 8.33
CA LEU A 64 -5.26 1.15 7.13
C LEU A 64 -6.11 1.68 5.97
N HIS A 65 -5.46 1.93 4.83
CA HIS A 65 -6.10 2.22 3.55
C HIS A 65 -5.60 1.25 2.49
N ILE A 66 -6.51 0.63 1.75
CA ILE A 66 -6.21 -0.28 0.66
C ILE A 66 -6.91 0.25 -0.59
N ASN A 67 -6.15 0.34 -1.68
CA ASN A 67 -6.67 0.69 -2.99
C ASN A 67 -6.58 -0.53 -3.90
N GLY A 68 -7.70 -1.23 -4.10
CA GLY A 68 -7.75 -2.43 -4.94
C GLY A 68 -7.54 -2.15 -6.44
N GLN A 69 -7.84 -0.94 -6.92
CA GLN A 69 -7.66 -0.59 -8.34
C GLN A 69 -6.19 -0.35 -8.67
N LEU A 70 -5.51 0.44 -7.84
CA LEU A 70 -4.08 0.74 -7.98
C LEU A 70 -3.17 -0.28 -7.26
N ARG A 71 -3.79 -1.25 -6.57
CA ARG A 71 -3.17 -2.38 -5.87
C ARG A 71 -2.05 -1.98 -4.92
N TYR A 72 -2.36 -1.07 -4.01
CA TYR A 72 -1.47 -0.70 -2.91
C TYR A 72 -2.21 -0.64 -1.57
N ALA A 73 -1.47 -0.87 -0.49
CA ALA A 73 -1.93 -0.70 0.88
C ALA A 73 -1.04 0.34 1.57
N CYS A 74 -1.61 1.17 2.43
CA CYS A 74 -0.85 2.13 3.22
C CYS A 74 -1.36 2.28 4.66
N ALA A 75 -0.42 2.56 5.57
CA ALA A 75 -0.71 2.92 6.95
C ALA A 75 -0.62 4.44 7.11
N ILE A 76 -1.76 5.08 7.35
CA ILE A 76 -1.86 6.53 7.51
C ILE A 76 -1.84 6.86 9.02
N PRO A 77 -0.82 7.53 9.54
CA PRO A 77 -0.79 7.94 10.95
C PRO A 77 -1.94 8.92 11.26
N ARG A 78 -2.72 8.65 12.30
CA ARG A 78 -3.86 9.49 12.73
C ARG A 78 -3.41 10.76 13.44
N HIS A 79 -2.28 10.69 14.15
CA HIS A 79 -1.76 11.77 14.98
C HIS A 79 -0.47 12.36 14.42
N SER A 80 -0.24 12.27 13.10
CA SER A 80 0.94 12.92 12.53
C SER A 80 0.88 14.41 12.84
N ARG A 81 1.91 14.91 13.53
CA ARG A 81 2.17 16.34 13.59
C ARG A 81 2.33 16.75 12.13
N ASN A 82 1.46 17.63 11.64
CA ASN A 82 1.49 18.12 10.26
C ASN A 82 2.85 18.82 10.02
N ALA A 83 3.88 18.04 9.71
CA ALA A 83 5.15 18.56 9.25
C ALA A 83 4.88 19.09 7.86
N VAL A 84 4.87 20.41 7.73
CA VAL A 84 4.71 21.07 6.43
C VAL A 84 5.85 20.57 5.53
N ALA A 85 5.50 20.06 4.35
CA ALA A 85 6.50 19.65 3.38
C ALA A 85 7.41 20.84 3.05
N SER A 86 8.73 20.62 3.11
CA SER A 86 9.68 21.65 2.72
C SER A 86 9.51 22.03 1.25
N VAL A 87 10.03 23.21 0.86
CA VAL A 87 10.05 23.64 -0.56
C VAL A 87 10.70 22.59 -1.45
N LYS A 88 11.80 21.98 -1.01
CA LYS A 88 12.51 20.93 -1.76
C LYS A 88 11.64 19.68 -1.97
N GLN A 89 10.96 19.22 -0.92
CA GLN A 89 10.03 18.07 -1.03
C GLN A 89 8.84 18.38 -1.93
N THR A 90 8.32 19.62 -1.86
CA THR A 90 7.20 20.06 -2.71
C THR A 90 7.62 20.13 -4.18
N LEU A 91 8.79 20.72 -4.48
CA LEU A 91 9.33 20.74 -5.84
C LEU A 91 9.57 19.33 -6.38
N LEU A 92 10.14 18.44 -5.57
CA LEU A 92 10.32 17.03 -5.94
C LEU A 92 8.97 16.37 -6.28
N ALA A 93 7.96 16.55 -5.44
CA ALA A 93 6.62 16.01 -5.67
C ALA A 93 5.99 16.53 -6.98
N LEU A 94 6.18 17.82 -7.29
CA LEU A 94 5.71 18.42 -8.55
C LEU A 94 6.42 17.84 -9.78
N VAL A 95 7.74 17.65 -9.71
CA VAL A 95 8.52 17.03 -10.80
C VAL A 95 8.08 15.58 -11.02
N LEU A 96 7.90 14.80 -9.95
CA LEU A 96 7.40 13.42 -10.03
C LEU A 96 5.98 13.36 -10.62
N ARG A 97 5.11 14.29 -10.24
CA ARG A 97 3.76 14.37 -10.80
C ARG A 97 3.79 14.67 -12.29
N GLN A 98 4.66 15.59 -12.73
CA GLN A 98 4.81 15.95 -14.14
C GLN A 98 5.31 14.76 -14.96
N SER A 99 6.38 14.09 -14.52
CA SER A 99 6.97 12.96 -15.26
C SER A 99 6.00 11.79 -15.37
N HIS A 100 5.27 11.48 -14.30
CA HIS A 100 4.25 10.43 -14.30
C HIS A 100 3.07 10.76 -15.24
N THR A 101 2.62 12.02 -15.23
CA THR A 101 1.53 12.48 -16.11
C THR A 101 1.94 12.42 -17.58
N ALA A 102 3.15 12.87 -17.91
CA ALA A 102 3.70 12.79 -19.25
C ALA A 102 3.83 11.33 -19.72
N LYS A 103 4.34 10.44 -18.88
CA LYS A 103 4.43 8.99 -19.18
C LYS A 103 3.04 8.39 -19.44
N ARG A 104 2.03 8.73 -18.64
CA ARG A 104 0.65 8.28 -18.86
C ARG A 104 0.05 8.80 -20.17
N ALA A 105 0.34 10.04 -20.56
CA ALA A 105 -0.12 10.61 -21.84
C ALA A 105 0.50 9.87 -23.03
N ALA A 106 1.81 9.62 -23.00
CA ALA A 106 2.51 8.86 -24.05
C ALA A 106 2.00 7.42 -24.19
N MET A 107 1.66 6.76 -23.07
CA MET A 107 1.13 5.39 -23.11
C MET A 107 -0.29 5.33 -23.70
N ARG A 108 -1.09 6.41 -23.58
CA ARG A 108 -2.41 6.53 -24.22
C ARG A 108 -2.32 6.71 -25.73
N THR A 109 -1.29 7.38 -26.24
CA THR A 109 -1.12 7.63 -27.69
C THR A 109 -0.65 6.40 -28.45
N VAL A 110 0.05 5.45 -27.79
CA VAL A 110 0.53 4.21 -28.42
C VAL A 110 -0.55 3.13 -28.50
N GLY A 111 -1.58 3.18 -27.64
CA GLY A 111 -2.63 2.14 -27.53
C GLY A 111 -3.84 2.29 -28.47
N SER A 112 -3.80 3.12 -29.50
CA SER A 112 -4.90 3.27 -30.47
C SER A 112 -4.58 2.59 -31.81
N PRO A 113 -4.89 1.30 -32.01
CA PRO A 113 -4.96 0.76 -33.36
C PRO A 113 -6.18 1.37 -34.03
N ARG A 114 -5.95 2.16 -35.08
CA ARG A 114 -7.02 2.62 -35.97
C ARG A 114 -7.63 1.36 -36.59
N TYR A 115 -8.87 1.05 -36.20
CA TYR A 115 -9.71 0.14 -36.96
C TYR A 115 -10.04 0.87 -38.27
N GLN A 116 -9.43 0.45 -39.37
CA GLN A 116 -9.84 0.85 -40.72
C GLN A 116 -10.77 -0.24 -41.26
N PRO A 117 -11.95 0.14 -41.79
CA PRO A 117 -12.97 -0.79 -42.28
C PRO A 117 -12.52 -1.54 -43.53
#